data_AF-A0A524K568-F1
#
_entry.id   AF-A0A524K568-F1
#
_cell.length_a   1.000
_cell.length_b   1.000
_cell.length_c   1.000
_cell.angle_alpha   90.00
_cell.angle_beta   90.00
_cell.angle_gamma   90.00
#
_symmetry.space_group_name_H-M   'P 1'
#
loop_
_entity.id
_entity.type
_entity.pdbx_description
1 polymer ?
#
loop_
_entity_poly.entity_id
_entity_poly.type
_entity_poly.pdbx_seq_one_letter_code
_entity_poly.pdbx_strand_id
1 'polypeptide(L)'
;MNPVYRGKSGAPKVTLAFGYSGDTCIELIQPHDSGQSIYSESNGALHHIGIGVANLDDALNAYAAAGVDCAFRAAFPFGGGCAYLDTKGAIGVFTELVERGPVVDQMLEQMRSAHRNWNRRDRTFTLG
;
A
#
# COMPACT_ATOMS: atom_id res chain seq x y z
N MET A 1 -13.58 -8.17 5.58
CA MET A 1 -12.93 -8.25 6.90
C MET A 1 -12.73 -6.84 7.44
N ASN A 2 -12.98 -6.60 8.73
CA ASN A 2 -12.73 -5.28 9.33
C ASN A 2 -11.22 -5.04 9.49
N PRO A 3 -10.74 -3.78 9.36
CA PRO A 3 -9.34 -3.46 9.55
C PRO A 3 -8.81 -3.80 10.96
N VAL A 4 -7.63 -4.41 11.00
CA VAL A 4 -6.93 -4.79 12.24
C VAL A 4 -5.51 -4.28 12.19
N TYR A 5 -5.10 -3.53 13.22
CA TYR A 5 -3.75 -2.99 13.42
C TYR A 5 -3.16 -3.56 14.73
N ARG A 6 -2.05 -4.30 14.64
CA ARG A 6 -1.38 -4.95 15.79
C ARG A 6 -2.36 -5.61 16.77
N GLY A 7 -3.29 -6.40 16.22
CA GLY A 7 -4.33 -7.13 16.96
C GLY A 7 -5.52 -6.29 17.43
N LYS A 8 -5.51 -4.96 17.26
CA LYS A 8 -6.60 -4.06 17.64
C LYS A 8 -7.47 -3.74 16.43
N SER A 9 -8.79 -3.77 16.62
CA SER A 9 -9.73 -3.35 15.59
C SER A 9 -9.64 -1.84 15.37
N GLY A 10 -9.67 -1.41 14.11
CA GLY A 10 -9.64 0.00 13.76
C GLY A 10 -8.95 0.25 12.43
N ALA A 11 -9.43 1.27 11.72
CA ALA A 11 -8.89 1.70 10.44
C ALA A 11 -8.31 3.12 10.60
N PRO A 12 -7.07 3.38 10.18
CA PRO A 12 -6.60 4.75 10.05
C PRO A 12 -7.40 5.49 8.98
N LYS A 13 -7.71 6.75 9.22
CA LYS A 13 -8.25 7.63 8.18
C LYS A 13 -7.10 8.23 7.38
N VAL A 14 -7.10 8.01 6.07
CA VAL A 14 -6.07 8.51 5.15
C VAL A 14 -6.69 9.07 3.88
N THR A 15 -6.03 10.06 3.28
CA THR A 15 -6.19 10.39 1.86
C THR A 15 -5.04 9.76 1.09
N LEU A 16 -5.36 9.19 -0.07
CA LEU A 16 -4.40 8.55 -0.96
C LEU A 16 -4.34 9.32 -2.28
N ALA A 17 -3.14 9.45 -2.83
CA ALA A 17 -2.93 9.91 -4.20
C ALA A 17 -1.95 8.98 -4.90
N PHE A 18 -2.21 8.69 -6.17
CA PHE A 18 -1.43 7.73 -6.94
C PHE A 18 -0.77 8.39 -8.15
N GLY A 19 0.51 8.08 -8.36
CA GLY A 19 1.28 8.44 -9.53
C GLY A 19 2.05 7.23 -10.04
N TYR A 20 2.74 7.37 -11.17
CA TYR A 20 3.53 6.28 -11.75
C TYR A 20 4.92 6.78 -12.18
N SER A 21 5.90 5.90 -12.07
CA SER A 21 7.22 6.03 -12.72
C SER A 21 7.48 4.75 -13.51
N GLY A 22 7.36 4.83 -14.84
CA GLY A 22 7.26 3.63 -15.68
C GLY A 22 6.06 2.79 -15.24
N ASP A 23 6.31 1.53 -14.90
CA ASP A 23 5.27 0.60 -14.44
C ASP A 23 5.07 0.57 -12.92
N THR A 24 5.94 1.25 -12.16
CA THR A 24 5.87 1.33 -10.70
C THR A 24 4.82 2.35 -10.26
N CYS A 25 3.84 1.92 -9.47
CA CYS A 25 2.90 2.80 -8.79
C CYS A 25 3.59 3.47 -7.60
N ILE A 26 3.43 4.78 -7.48
CA ILE A 26 3.86 5.58 -6.35
C ILE A 26 2.60 6.05 -5.62
N GLU A 27 2.45 5.63 -4.37
CA GLU A 27 1.35 6.03 -3.51
C GLU A 27 1.82 7.10 -2.51
N LEU A 28 1.10 8.21 -2.46
CA LEU A 28 1.23 9.23 -1.43
C LEU A 28 0.09 9.05 -0.42
N ILE A 29 0.46 8.95 0.85
CA ILE A 29 -0.47 8.68 1.95
C ILE A 29 -0.45 9.87 2.89
N GLN A 30 -1.60 10.49 3.11
CA GLN A 30 -1.80 11.53 4.11
C GLN A 30 -2.69 10.98 5.23
N PRO A 31 -2.12 10.61 6.39
CA PRO A 31 -2.90 10.30 7.59
C PRO A 31 -3.59 11.54 8.15
N HIS A 32 -4.85 11.38 8.56
CA HIS A 32 -5.66 12.44 9.18
C HIS A 32 -5.76 12.33 10.69
N ASP A 33 -5.51 11.14 11.24
CA ASP A 33 -5.56 10.89 12.67
C ASP A 33 -4.16 11.02 13.29
N SER A 34 -4.07 11.71 14.44
CA SER A 34 -2.83 11.83 15.23
C SER A 34 -2.59 10.63 16.17
N GLY A 35 -3.51 9.67 16.20
CA GLY A 35 -3.40 8.45 17.01
C GLY A 35 -2.42 7.43 16.43
N GLN A 36 -2.06 6.44 17.24
CA GLN A 36 -1.23 5.32 16.78
C GLN A 36 -1.91 4.53 15.66
N SER A 37 -1.21 4.39 14.55
CA SER A 37 -1.61 3.60 13.38
C SER A 37 -0.38 3.10 12.64
N ILE A 38 -0.59 2.20 11.66
CA ILE A 38 0.48 1.71 10.80
C ILE A 38 1.29 2.87 10.17
N TYR A 39 0.61 3.93 9.72
CA TYR A 39 1.24 5.06 9.05
C TYR A 39 2.04 5.98 9.99
N SER A 40 1.70 6.02 11.28
CA SER A 40 2.45 6.80 12.27
C SER A 40 3.84 6.20 12.57
N GLU A 41 4.09 4.94 12.20
CA GLU A 41 5.35 4.24 12.52
C GLU A 41 6.52 4.58 11.58
N SER A 42 6.26 5.29 10.47
CA SER A 42 7.29 5.59 9.46
C SER A 42 7.84 7.02 9.52
N ASN A 43 7.32 7.87 10.43
CA ASN A 43 7.80 9.24 10.66
C ASN A 43 7.97 10.10 9.38
N GLY A 44 7.12 9.90 8.37
CA GLY A 44 7.17 10.63 7.10
C GLY A 44 8.23 10.16 6.10
N ALA A 45 8.95 9.08 6.39
CA ALA A 45 9.82 8.39 5.44
C ALA A 45 9.02 7.45 4.52
N LEU A 46 9.72 6.75 3.62
CA LEU A 46 9.13 5.68 2.81
C LEU A 46 8.45 4.65 3.72
N HIS A 47 7.14 4.49 3.58
CA HIS A 47 6.34 3.64 4.48
C HIS A 47 6.49 2.16 4.16
N HIS A 48 6.32 1.80 2.89
CA HIS A 48 6.25 0.41 2.48
C HIS A 48 6.68 0.20 1.02
N ILE A 49 6.92 -1.07 0.67
CA ILE A 49 6.99 -1.55 -0.71
C ILE A 49 5.82 -2.50 -0.92
N GLY A 50 5.02 -2.24 -1.96
CA GLY A 50 3.85 -3.05 -2.30
C GLY A 50 4.15 -4.17 -3.29
N ILE A 51 3.63 -5.36 -3.01
CA ILE A 51 3.75 -6.57 -3.84
C ILE A 51 2.36 -7.14 -4.09
N GLY A 52 2.03 -7.35 -5.37
CA GLY A 52 0.80 -8.01 -5.76
C GLY A 52 0.88 -9.52 -5.55
N VAL A 53 -0.12 -10.11 -4.91
CA VAL A 53 -0.23 -11.56 -4.67
C VAL A 53 -1.54 -12.11 -5.22
N ALA A 54 -1.56 -13.37 -5.66
CA ALA A 54 -2.77 -13.99 -6.21
C ALA A 54 -3.81 -14.36 -5.15
N ASN A 55 -3.36 -14.67 -3.93
CA ASN A 55 -4.20 -14.99 -2.79
C ASN A 55 -3.53 -14.43 -1.52
N LEU A 56 -4.24 -13.58 -0.79
CA LEU A 56 -3.68 -12.89 0.38
C LEU A 56 -3.49 -13.81 1.58
N ASP A 57 -4.43 -14.73 1.81
CA ASP A 57 -4.38 -15.65 2.95
C ASP A 57 -3.24 -16.65 2.80
N ASP A 58 -3.03 -17.20 1.60
CA ASP A 58 -1.91 -18.10 1.30
C ASP A 58 -0.56 -17.38 1.50
N ALA A 59 -0.45 -16.14 1.03
CA ALA A 59 0.76 -15.34 1.20
C ALA A 59 1.00 -15.03 2.69
N LEU A 60 -0.02 -14.62 3.44
CA LEU A 60 0.08 -14.37 4.87
C LEU A 60 0.53 -15.62 5.64
N ASN A 61 -0.03 -16.79 5.31
CA ASN A 61 0.37 -18.05 5.93
C ASN A 61 1.84 -18.39 5.64
N ALA A 62 2.31 -18.16 4.41
CA ALA A 62 3.70 -18.39 4.04
C ALA A 62 4.67 -17.47 4.80
N TYR A 63 4.35 -16.18 4.91
CA TYR A 63 5.17 -15.23 5.66
C TYR A 63 5.14 -15.49 7.17
N ALA A 64 3.98 -15.86 7.73
CA ALA A 64 3.87 -16.25 9.13
C ALA A 64 4.70 -17.51 9.44
N ALA A 65 4.69 -18.51 8.56
CA ALA A 65 5.53 -19.70 8.69
C ALA A 65 7.04 -19.37 8.62
N ALA A 66 7.40 -18.28 7.95
CA ALA A 66 8.75 -17.74 7.91
C ALA A 66 9.09 -16.81 9.09
N GLY A 67 8.18 -16.64 10.05
CA GLY A 67 8.39 -15.79 11.24
C GLY A 67 8.20 -14.30 11.00
N VAL A 68 7.47 -13.91 9.96
CA VAL A 68 7.17 -12.50 9.67
C VAL A 68 5.75 -12.15 10.13
N ASP A 69 5.66 -11.16 11.03
CA ASP A 69 4.38 -10.73 11.61
C ASP A 69 3.57 -9.84 10.68
N CYS A 70 2.24 -10.00 10.71
CA CYS A 70 1.29 -9.09 10.07
C CYS A 70 0.99 -7.90 11.01
N ALA A 71 1.47 -6.71 10.67
CA ALA A 71 1.26 -5.49 11.44
C ALA A 71 -0.13 -4.88 11.21
N PHE A 72 -0.66 -4.98 10.00
CA PHE A 72 -2.01 -4.49 9.66
C PHE A 72 -2.63 -5.30 8.54
N ARG A 73 -3.95 -5.44 8.53
CA ARG A 73 -4.71 -5.99 7.40
C ARG A 73 -6.07 -5.35 7.25
N ALA A 74 -6.55 -5.22 6.03
CA ALA A 74 -7.89 -4.72 5.71
C ALA A 74 -8.43 -5.37 4.43
N ALA A 75 -9.75 -5.51 4.34
CA ALA A 75 -10.39 -5.89 3.08
C ALA A 75 -10.75 -4.64 2.27
N PHE A 76 -10.69 -4.75 0.95
CA PHE A 76 -11.23 -3.72 0.08
C PHE A 76 -12.77 -3.83 0.01
N PRO A 77 -13.49 -2.70 -0.14
CA PRO A 77 -14.95 -2.72 -0.24
C PRO A 77 -15.47 -3.44 -1.50
N PHE A 78 -14.60 -3.64 -2.49
CA PHE A 78 -14.91 -4.29 -3.77
C PHE A 78 -14.33 -5.72 -3.88
N GLY A 79 -13.89 -6.31 -2.77
CA GLY A 79 -13.32 -7.66 -2.72
C GLY A 79 -11.78 -7.70 -2.73
N GLY A 80 -11.21 -8.75 -2.15
CA GLY A 80 -9.79 -8.86 -1.83
C GLY A 80 -9.39 -8.00 -0.62
N GLY A 81 -8.10 -7.69 -0.50
CA GLY A 81 -7.60 -6.83 0.56
C GLY A 81 -6.10 -6.55 0.46
N CYS A 82 -5.59 -5.91 1.52
CA CYS A 82 -4.17 -5.74 1.71
C CYS A 82 -3.73 -6.09 3.14
N ALA A 83 -2.44 -6.39 3.28
CA ALA A 83 -1.81 -6.59 4.58
C ALA A 83 -0.38 -6.02 4.59
N TYR A 84 -0.03 -5.32 5.66
CA TYR A 84 1.33 -4.87 5.93
C TYR A 84 2.04 -5.86 6.84
N LEU A 85 3.19 -6.35 6.38
CA LEU A 85 4.11 -7.20 7.13
C LEU A 85 5.18 -6.36 7.82
N ASP A 86 5.51 -6.68 9.08
CA ASP A 86 6.52 -5.98 9.86
C ASP A 86 7.95 -6.38 9.43
N THR A 87 8.33 -5.95 8.22
CA THR A 87 9.65 -6.21 7.63
C THR A 87 10.66 -5.08 7.89
N LYS A 88 10.30 -4.09 8.72
CA LYS A 88 11.15 -2.92 8.97
C LYS A 88 12.52 -3.30 9.51
N GLY A 89 12.58 -4.29 10.40
CA GLY A 89 13.85 -4.79 10.96
C GLY A 89 14.77 -5.43 9.91
N ALA A 90 14.23 -5.94 8.81
CA ALA A 90 14.99 -6.64 7.78
C ALA A 90 15.37 -5.72 6.59
N ILE A 91 14.45 -4.88 6.12
CA ILE A 91 14.62 -4.08 4.90
C ILE A 91 14.36 -2.57 5.10
N GLY A 92 14.13 -2.13 6.34
CA GLY A 92 13.92 -0.71 6.69
C GLY A 92 12.51 -0.18 6.48
N VAL A 93 11.63 -0.91 5.80
CA VAL A 93 10.23 -0.52 5.51
C VAL A 93 9.26 -1.69 5.70
N PHE A 94 7.97 -1.41 5.78
CA PHE A 94 6.95 -2.46 5.72
C PHE A 94 6.88 -3.09 4.31
N THR A 95 6.42 -4.32 4.23
CA THR A 95 6.03 -4.94 2.95
C THR A 95 4.51 -4.98 2.91
N GLU A 96 3.89 -4.38 1.89
CA GLU A 96 2.46 -4.52 1.67
C GLU A 96 2.20 -5.67 0.69
N LEU A 97 1.34 -6.59 1.08
CA LEU A 97 0.74 -7.58 0.20
C LEU A 97 -0.60 -7.05 -0.26
N VAL A 98 -0.80 -6.96 -1.57
CA VAL A 98 -2.07 -6.54 -2.17
C VAL A 98 -2.63 -7.70 -2.99
N GLU A 99 -3.82 -8.15 -2.64
CA GLU A 99 -4.48 -9.21 -3.40
C GLU A 99 -4.84 -8.70 -4.80
N ARG A 100 -4.32 -9.37 -5.82
CA ARG A 100 -4.54 -9.04 -7.22
C ARG A 100 -5.69 -9.87 -7.75
N GLY A 101 -6.52 -9.23 -8.55
CA GLY A 101 -7.62 -9.84 -9.27
C GLY A 101 -8.16 -8.83 -10.28
N PRO A 102 -9.13 -9.22 -11.13
CA PRO A 102 -9.57 -8.40 -12.25
C PRO A 102 -9.98 -6.97 -11.86
N VAL A 103 -10.61 -6.80 -10.69
CA VAL A 103 -11.04 -5.49 -10.17
C VAL A 103 -9.86 -4.61 -9.79
N VAL A 104 -8.92 -5.12 -8.99
CA VAL A 104 -7.73 -4.36 -8.58
C VAL A 104 -6.84 -4.06 -9.77
N ASP A 105 -6.70 -5.00 -10.70
CA ASP A 105 -5.95 -4.82 -11.94
C ASP A 105 -6.52 -3.70 -12.80
N GLN A 106 -7.85 -3.68 -12.97
CA GLN A 106 -8.54 -2.64 -13.70
C GLN A 106 -8.35 -1.27 -13.02
N MET A 107 -8.45 -1.21 -11.70
CA MET A 107 -8.23 0.02 -10.93
C MET A 107 -6.80 0.56 -11.11
N LEU A 108 -5.79 -0.31 -11.00
CA LEU A 108 -4.39 0.07 -11.23
C LEU A 108 -4.18 0.60 -12.66
N GLU A 109 -4.78 -0.03 -13.66
CA GLU A 109 -4.68 0.46 -15.04
C GLU A 109 -5.40 1.81 -15.24
N GLN A 110 -6.55 2.03 -14.60
CA GLN A 110 -7.22 3.33 -14.62
C GLN A 110 -6.34 4.43 -14.00
N MET A 111 -5.71 4.15 -12.86
CA MET A 111 -4.76 5.08 -12.22
C MET A 111 -3.56 5.37 -13.13
N ARG A 112 -3.00 4.33 -13.75
CA ARG A 112 -1.87 4.46 -14.69
C ARG A 112 -2.25 5.30 -15.91
N SER A 113 -3.43 5.06 -16.47
CA SER A 113 -3.98 5.82 -17.59
C SER A 113 -4.19 7.29 -17.23
N ALA A 114 -4.76 7.57 -16.05
CA ALA A 114 -4.93 8.94 -15.55
C ALA A 114 -3.58 9.66 -15.40
N HIS A 115 -2.57 9.01 -14.83
CA HIS A 115 -1.22 9.56 -14.72
C HIS A 115 -0.58 9.86 -16.10
N ARG A 116 -0.74 8.98 -17.09
CA ARG A 116 -0.23 9.20 -18.46
C ARG A 116 -0.89 10.41 -19.14
N ASN A 117 -2.19 10.57 -18.93
CA ASN A 117 -2.98 11.62 -19.57
C ASN A 117 -3.00 12.94 -18.79
N TRP A 118 -2.35 13.02 -17.63
CA TRP A 118 -2.22 14.26 -16.87
C TRP A 118 -1.40 15.29 -17.66
N ASN A 119 -1.90 16.52 -17.78
CA ASN A 119 -1.18 17.61 -18.46
C ASN A 119 0.04 18.05 -17.63
N ARG A 120 1.22 17.53 -17.99
CA ARG A 120 2.50 17.73 -17.27
C ARG A 120 3.19 19.06 -17.61
N ARG A 121 2.73 19.75 -18.65
CA ARG A 121 3.50 20.78 -19.36
C ARG A 121 3.79 22.04 -18.52
N ASP A 122 2.99 22.31 -17.49
CA ASP A 122 3.16 23.52 -16.68
C ASP A 122 4.30 23.40 -15.64
N ARG A 123 4.92 22.22 -15.47
CA ARG A 123 5.81 21.93 -14.33
C ARG A 123 7.06 21.11 -14.67
N THR A 124 7.42 20.96 -15.95
CA THR A 124 8.64 20.23 -16.36
C THR A 124 9.69 21.16 -16.96
N PHE A 125 10.95 21.01 -16.57
CA PHE A 125 12.11 21.66 -17.18
C PHE A 125 13.20 20.61 -17.43
N THR A 126 14.05 20.84 -18.42
CA THR A 126 15.22 19.99 -18.69
C THR A 126 16.46 20.69 -18.15
N LEU A 127 17.26 19.98 -17.35
CA LEU A 127 18.60 20.42 -16.96
C LEU A 127 19.59 19.81 -17.95
N GLY A 128 20.47 20.65 -18.50
CA GLY A 128 21.64 20.23 -19.29
C GLY A 128 22.90 20.24 -18.45
#